data_AF-Q2JS45-F1
#
_entry.id   AF-Q2JS45-F1
#
_cell.length_a   1.000
_cell.length_b   1.000
_cell.length_c   1.000
_cell.angle_alpha   90.00
_cell.angle_beta   90.00
_cell.angle_gamma   90.00
#
_symmetry.space_group_name_H-M   'P 1'
#
loop_
_entity.id
_entity.type
_entity.pdbx_description
1 polymer ?
#
loop_
_entity_poly.entity_id
_entity_poly.type
_entity_poly.pdbx_seq_one_letter_code
_entity_poly.pdbx_strand_id
1 'polypeptide(L)'
;MQTIPVVKSAMQRVKSMMQKSLRSVPISHRPKSLLISQGRSLIKLSSLLALPLLVSAWPAWALTLVARPDLRSLKRAQVIRVVDYNTLVVQLEGDLNLRLVQLIGIAPLPAELNPTWTKLRGQTPLPISNAGQYLQTALLGREVFLELDPALAPTPTLPAYVWRANTLINQEMLFLGHGLLSPQTNGLKYGVILKEAANAARQQGRGYWTPYGPR
;
A
#
# COMPACT_ATOMS: atom_id res chain seq x y z
N MET A 1 -42.28 26.37 14.91
CA MET A 1 -42.43 25.43 16.04
C MET A 1 -43.20 24.21 15.57
N GLN A 2 -42.53 23.10 15.30
CA GLN A 2 -43.15 21.79 15.10
C GLN A 2 -42.24 20.72 15.70
N THR A 3 -42.84 19.91 16.56
CA THR A 3 -42.25 18.95 17.49
C THR A 3 -42.08 17.55 16.87
N ILE A 4 -41.00 16.88 17.29
CA ILE A 4 -40.59 15.51 16.92
C ILE A 4 -41.29 14.49 17.85
N PRO A 5 -41.79 13.34 17.34
CA PRO A 5 -41.99 12.13 18.14
C PRO A 5 -40.87 11.11 17.84
N VAL A 6 -39.92 10.88 18.76
CA VAL A 6 -39.96 9.85 19.82
C VAL A 6 -40.00 8.43 19.21
N VAL A 7 -38.84 7.80 18.99
CA VAL A 7 -38.12 6.95 19.97
C VAL A 7 -39.06 5.94 20.63
N LYS A 8 -39.50 4.92 19.88
CA LYS A 8 -40.19 3.74 20.44
C LYS A 8 -39.83 2.39 19.79
N SER A 9 -38.95 2.36 18.78
CA SER A 9 -38.80 1.17 17.92
C SER A 9 -37.58 0.28 18.23
N ALA A 10 -36.67 0.69 19.12
CA ALA A 10 -35.41 -0.04 19.33
C ALA A 10 -35.46 -1.10 20.46
N MET A 11 -36.41 -1.03 21.40
CA MET A 11 -36.42 -1.89 22.59
C MET A 11 -37.20 -3.21 22.44
N GLN A 12 -37.97 -3.40 21.36
CA GLN A 12 -38.75 -4.63 21.16
C GLN A 12 -37.98 -5.75 20.43
N ARG A 13 -36.82 -5.45 19.81
CA ARG A 13 -36.08 -6.42 18.99
C ARG A 13 -35.05 -7.27 19.73
N VAL A 14 -34.71 -6.91 20.98
CA VAL A 14 -33.72 -7.65 21.79
C VAL A 14 -34.37 -8.77 22.60
N LYS A 15 -35.68 -8.69 22.87
CA LYS A 15 -36.38 -9.67 23.73
C LYS A 15 -36.72 -11.00 23.03
N SER A 16 -36.71 -11.07 21.70
CA SER A 16 -37.09 -12.29 20.96
C SER A 16 -35.92 -13.23 20.63
N MET A 17 -34.67 -12.87 20.97
CA MET A 17 -33.49 -13.68 20.65
C MET A 17 -33.03 -14.61 21.80
N MET A 18 -33.51 -14.40 23.03
CA MET A 18 -33.11 -15.22 24.19
C MET A 18 -34.04 -16.40 24.52
N GLN A 19 -35.07 -16.68 23.72
CA GLN A 19 -36.01 -17.79 23.96
C GLN A 19 -35.79 -19.05 23.10
N LYS A 20 -34.69 -19.12 22.34
CA LYS A 20 -34.43 -20.23 21.39
C LYS A 20 -33.36 -21.25 21.83
N SER A 21 -32.85 -21.15 23.05
CA SER A 21 -32.03 -22.20 23.66
C SER A 21 -32.81 -22.79 24.82
N LEU A 22 -33.29 -24.03 24.66
CA LEU A 22 -33.78 -25.00 25.66
C LEU A 22 -34.88 -25.84 25.00
N ARG A 23 -34.49 -26.90 24.27
CA ARG A 23 -35.35 -28.07 23.94
C ARG A 23 -34.58 -29.15 23.18
N SER A 24 -34.08 -30.14 23.92
CA SER A 24 -33.84 -31.56 23.58
C SER A 24 -32.95 -32.11 24.72
N VAL A 25 -33.17 -33.25 25.38
CA VAL A 25 -33.53 -34.62 24.98
C VAL A 25 -34.07 -35.37 26.22
N PRO A 26 -35.00 -36.35 26.09
CA PRO A 26 -35.37 -37.23 27.19
C PRO A 26 -34.84 -38.68 27.06
N ILE A 27 -34.65 -39.28 28.24
CA ILE A 27 -34.80 -40.70 28.65
C ILE A 27 -33.67 -41.70 28.35
N SER A 28 -33.14 -42.19 29.47
CA SER A 28 -32.26 -43.32 29.72
C SER A 28 -33.04 -44.64 29.73
N HIS A 29 -32.50 -45.69 29.08
CA HIS A 29 -32.73 -47.08 29.47
C HIS A 29 -31.48 -47.93 29.19
N ARG A 30 -31.01 -48.62 30.23
CA ARG A 30 -30.06 -49.76 30.23
C ARG A 30 -30.88 -51.07 30.19
N PRO A 31 -30.32 -52.22 29.73
CA PRO A 31 -29.46 -53.06 30.60
C PRO A 31 -28.30 -53.82 29.86
N LYS A 32 -27.15 -54.06 30.54
CA LYS A 32 -26.53 -55.36 30.96
C LYS A 32 -26.46 -56.44 29.85
N SER A 33 -25.40 -57.23 29.60
CA SER A 33 -24.09 -57.58 30.20
C SER A 33 -23.45 -58.65 29.29
N LEU A 34 -22.13 -58.73 29.05
CA LEU A 34 -21.16 -59.79 29.49
C LEU A 34 -19.98 -59.74 28.47
N LEU A 35 -18.73 -59.41 28.86
CA LEU A 35 -17.63 -60.23 29.43
C LEU A 35 -16.82 -61.06 28.40
N ILE A 36 -15.48 -60.94 28.54
CA ILE A 36 -14.38 -61.80 27.99
C ILE A 36 -13.96 -61.36 26.57
N SER A 37 -12.70 -61.18 26.16
CA SER A 37 -11.39 -61.68 26.61
C SER A 37 -10.25 -60.78 26.09
N GLN A 38 -9.12 -60.88 26.80
CA GLN A 38 -7.76 -60.42 26.54
C GLN A 38 -7.30 -60.27 25.08
N GLY A 39 -6.49 -59.23 24.84
CA GLY A 39 -5.66 -59.11 23.64
C GLY A 39 -4.74 -57.89 23.72
N ARG A 40 -3.51 -58.09 24.18
CA ARG A 40 -2.43 -57.09 24.16
C ARG A 40 -2.25 -56.53 22.75
N SER A 41 -2.20 -55.20 22.60
CA SER A 41 -1.41 -54.58 21.54
C SER A 41 -1.04 -53.14 21.90
N LEU A 42 0.19 -52.98 22.38
CA LEU A 42 0.89 -51.71 22.45
C LEU A 42 1.28 -51.30 21.02
N ILE A 43 0.64 -50.28 20.45
CA ILE A 43 1.13 -49.63 19.23
C ILE A 43 1.14 -48.10 19.44
N LYS A 44 2.33 -47.66 19.88
CA LYS A 44 3.06 -46.43 19.54
C LYS A 44 2.25 -45.12 19.36
N LEU A 45 2.32 -44.29 20.40
CA LEU A 45 2.28 -42.83 20.29
C LEU A 45 3.44 -42.35 19.40
N SER A 46 3.17 -41.99 18.15
CA SER A 46 4.10 -41.17 17.37
C SER A 46 3.38 -40.47 16.23
N SER A 47 2.85 -39.30 16.51
CA SER A 47 2.51 -38.33 15.47
C SER A 47 2.52 -36.93 16.08
N LEU A 48 3.74 -36.42 16.23
CA LEU A 48 4.02 -34.98 16.34
C LEU A 48 3.42 -34.31 15.09
N LEU A 49 2.28 -33.63 15.25
CA LEU A 49 1.81 -32.65 14.28
C LEU A 49 2.80 -31.47 14.28
N ALA A 50 3.84 -31.57 13.46
CA ALA A 50 4.67 -30.44 13.13
C ALA A 50 3.84 -29.47 12.26
N LEU A 51 3.38 -28.37 12.87
CA LEU A 51 2.92 -27.20 12.12
C LEU A 51 4.06 -26.73 11.21
N PRO A 52 3.90 -26.65 9.87
CA PRO A 52 4.78 -25.80 9.11
C PRO A 52 4.33 -24.36 9.39
N LEU A 53 5.05 -23.69 10.29
CA LEU A 53 5.07 -22.23 10.34
C LEU A 53 5.64 -21.74 9.00
N LEU A 54 4.77 -21.61 8.00
CA LEU A 54 5.05 -20.88 6.77
C LEU A 54 5.12 -19.40 7.11
N VAL A 55 6.22 -19.01 7.75
CA VAL A 55 6.65 -17.61 7.82
C VAL A 55 7.10 -17.26 6.41
N SER A 56 6.16 -16.84 5.56
CA SER A 56 6.48 -16.07 4.36
C SER A 56 6.95 -14.68 4.79
N ALA A 57 8.09 -14.62 5.48
CA ALA A 57 8.86 -13.40 5.59
C ALA A 57 9.46 -13.17 4.20
N TRP A 58 8.69 -12.51 3.33
CA TRP A 58 9.28 -11.91 2.15
C TRP A 58 10.36 -10.97 2.64
N PRO A 59 11.62 -11.24 2.34
CA PRO A 59 12.66 -10.62 3.12
C PRO A 59 12.91 -9.23 2.55
N ALA A 60 13.40 -8.33 3.41
CA ALA A 60 13.47 -6.89 3.19
C ALA A 60 14.38 -6.42 2.03
N TRP A 61 14.78 -7.32 1.12
CA TRP A 61 15.60 -7.06 -0.07
C TRP A 61 14.83 -6.60 -1.30
N ALA A 62 13.53 -6.33 -1.21
CA ALA A 62 12.73 -5.93 -2.37
C ALA A 62 13.03 -4.51 -2.92
N LEU A 63 14.09 -3.86 -2.43
CA LEU A 63 14.68 -2.68 -3.07
C LEU A 63 16.09 -3.04 -3.50
N THR A 64 16.28 -3.25 -4.80
CA THR A 64 17.61 -3.14 -5.40
C THR A 64 18.17 -1.78 -4.98
N LEU A 65 19.20 -1.81 -4.14
CA LEU A 65 19.79 -0.60 -3.60
C LEU A 65 20.43 0.16 -4.75
N VAL A 66 19.86 1.31 -5.11
CA VAL A 66 20.42 2.13 -6.17
C VAL A 66 21.71 2.74 -5.67
N ALA A 67 22.80 2.50 -6.41
CA ALA A 67 24.03 3.22 -6.19
C ALA A 67 23.76 4.72 -6.35
N ARG A 68 23.81 5.43 -5.22
CA ARG A 68 23.63 6.87 -5.17
C ARG A 68 24.76 7.54 -5.95
N PRO A 69 24.47 8.48 -6.87
CA PRO A 69 25.50 9.30 -7.49
C PRO A 69 26.19 10.21 -6.45
N ASP A 70 27.34 10.76 -6.80
CA ASP A 70 27.95 11.82 -5.99
C ASP A 70 27.04 13.06 -6.02
N LEU A 71 26.43 13.40 -4.87
CA LEU A 71 25.52 14.53 -4.78
C LEU A 71 26.16 15.88 -5.13
N ARG A 72 27.49 16.01 -4.97
CA ARG A 72 28.19 17.25 -5.31
C ARG A 72 28.16 17.54 -6.80
N SER A 73 27.96 16.51 -7.63
CA SER A 73 27.81 16.62 -9.08
C SER A 73 26.38 16.93 -9.52
N LEU A 74 25.41 16.89 -8.61
CA LEU A 74 23.99 17.10 -8.92
C LEU A 74 23.57 18.54 -8.68
N LYS A 75 22.47 18.96 -9.31
CA LYS A 75 21.89 20.27 -9.09
C LYS A 75 21.14 20.28 -7.77
N ARG A 76 21.62 21.02 -6.78
CA ARG A 76 20.91 21.23 -5.52
C ARG A 76 19.70 22.14 -5.74
N ALA A 77 18.59 21.81 -5.08
CA ALA A 77 17.37 22.58 -5.16
C ALA A 77 16.57 22.54 -3.85
N GLN A 78 15.83 23.62 -3.58
CA GLN A 78 14.88 23.69 -2.49
C GLN A 78 13.47 23.48 -3.05
N VAL A 79 12.69 22.56 -2.47
CA VAL A 79 11.30 22.33 -2.90
C VAL A 79 10.38 23.36 -2.27
N ILE A 80 9.80 24.21 -3.11
CA ILE A 80 8.94 25.33 -2.71
C ILE A 80 7.47 24.93 -2.70
N ARG A 81 7.07 24.10 -3.67
CA ARG A 81 5.69 23.64 -3.80
C ARG A 81 5.64 22.29 -4.50
N VAL A 82 4.65 21.49 -4.14
CA VAL A 82 4.24 20.31 -4.90
C VAL A 82 3.06 20.69 -5.77
N VAL A 83 3.17 20.52 -7.08
CA VAL A 83 2.10 20.85 -8.03
C VAL A 83 1.08 19.73 -8.07
N ASP A 84 1.55 18.49 -8.24
CA ASP A 84 0.71 17.30 -8.38
C ASP A 84 1.46 16.01 -7.93
N TYR A 85 1.15 14.88 -8.56
CA TYR A 85 1.68 13.55 -8.24
C TYR A 85 3.13 13.32 -8.72
N ASN A 86 3.65 14.11 -9.66
CA ASN A 86 5.03 13.95 -10.16
C ASN A 86 5.72 15.29 -10.48
N THR A 87 5.08 16.43 -10.23
CA THR A 87 5.61 17.76 -10.56
C THR A 87 5.86 18.60 -9.31
N LEU A 88 7.06 19.17 -9.23
CA LEU A 88 7.52 20.04 -8.15
C LEU A 88 7.83 21.43 -8.69
N VAL A 89 7.60 22.46 -7.88
CA VAL A 89 8.22 23.77 -8.04
C VAL A 89 9.43 23.82 -7.13
N VAL A 90 10.60 24.08 -7.71
CA VAL A 90 11.86 24.17 -6.99
C VAL A 90 12.57 25.49 -7.24
N GLN A 91 13.38 25.90 -6.29
CA GLN A 91 14.40 26.92 -6.47
C GLN A 91 15.75 26.23 -6.58
N LEU A 92 16.43 26.38 -7.72
CA LEU A 92 17.77 25.82 -7.92
C LEU A 92 18.80 26.67 -7.16
N GLU A 93 19.83 26.04 -6.61
CA GLU A 93 20.96 26.76 -6.03
C GLU A 93 21.61 27.67 -7.09
N GLY A 94 21.73 28.97 -6.77
CA GLY A 94 22.28 29.97 -7.69
C GLY A 94 21.31 30.51 -8.75
N ASP A 95 20.06 30.01 -8.82
CA ASP A 95 19.01 30.56 -9.69
C ASP A 95 18.01 31.38 -8.85
N LEU A 96 17.65 32.56 -9.35
CA LEU A 96 16.61 33.40 -8.75
C LEU A 96 15.20 32.98 -9.20
N ASN A 97 15.10 32.21 -10.28
CA ASN A 97 13.84 31.79 -10.86
C ASN A 97 13.39 30.43 -10.32
N LEU A 98 12.07 30.28 -10.19
CA LEU A 98 11.45 29.00 -9.87
C LEU A 98 11.38 28.12 -11.12
N ARG A 99 11.63 26.83 -10.95
CA ARG A 99 11.60 25.83 -12.03
C ARG A 99 10.58 24.75 -11.73
N LEU A 100 9.88 24.30 -12.76
CA LEU A 100 9.07 23.10 -12.70
C LEU A 100 9.96 21.88 -12.95
N VAL A 101 9.93 20.93 -12.03
CA VAL A 101 10.65 19.66 -12.13
C VAL A 101 9.64 18.53 -12.21
N GLN A 102 9.77 17.67 -13.21
CA GLN A 102 8.93 16.49 -13.37
C GLN A 102 9.74 15.23 -13.04
N LEU A 103 9.20 14.41 -12.14
CA LEU A 103 9.81 13.16 -11.75
C LEU A 103 9.75 12.16 -12.90
N ILE A 104 10.92 11.76 -13.39
CA ILE A 104 11.08 10.77 -14.46
C ILE A 104 10.49 9.41 -14.04
N GLY A 105 9.78 8.77 -14.97
CA GLY A 105 9.31 7.40 -14.84
C GLY A 105 8.00 7.22 -14.06
N ILE A 106 7.38 8.32 -13.62
CA ILE A 106 6.12 8.30 -12.86
C ILE A 106 4.97 8.79 -13.73
N ALA A 107 3.97 7.94 -13.93
CA ALA A 107 2.71 8.24 -14.58
C ALA A 107 1.59 8.48 -13.54
N PRO A 108 0.56 9.28 -13.90
CA PRO A 108 -0.57 9.54 -13.01
C PRO A 108 -1.32 8.26 -12.68
N LEU A 109 -1.91 8.22 -11.48
CA LEU A 109 -2.99 7.29 -11.22
C LEU A 109 -4.24 7.75 -12.00
N PRO A 110 -5.09 6.84 -12.51
CA PRO A 110 -6.35 7.19 -13.15
C PRO A 110 -7.20 8.11 -12.27
N ALA A 111 -7.76 9.19 -12.86
CA ALA A 111 -8.55 10.19 -12.14
C ALA A 111 -9.88 9.65 -11.59
N GLU A 112 -10.44 8.62 -12.24
CA GLU A 112 -11.66 7.96 -11.83
C GLU A 112 -11.37 6.88 -10.78
N LEU A 113 -11.12 7.35 -9.56
CA LEU A 113 -11.24 6.47 -8.41
C LEU A 113 -12.73 6.32 -8.12
N ASN A 114 -13.33 5.21 -8.56
CA ASN A 114 -14.78 5.01 -8.51
C ASN A 114 -15.31 5.22 -7.07
N PRO A 115 -16.21 6.20 -6.82
CA PRO A 115 -16.76 6.49 -5.48
C PRO A 115 -17.58 5.33 -4.90
N THR A 116 -17.91 4.34 -5.72
CA THR A 116 -18.56 3.10 -5.28
C THR A 116 -17.63 2.22 -4.44
N TRP A 117 -16.30 2.33 -4.57
CA TRP A 117 -15.35 1.59 -3.72
C TRP A 117 -15.41 2.01 -2.26
N THR A 118 -15.65 3.30 -2.05
CA THR A 118 -15.88 3.91 -0.75
C THR A 118 -17.20 3.45 -0.13
N LYS A 119 -18.24 3.37 -0.97
CA LYS A 119 -19.59 3.01 -0.54
C LYS A 119 -19.80 1.52 -0.30
N LEU A 120 -19.11 0.64 -1.02
CA LEU A 120 -19.35 -0.82 -0.94
C LEU A 120 -19.00 -1.46 0.42
N ARG A 121 -18.39 -0.75 1.37
CA ARG A 121 -17.97 -1.36 2.65
C ARG A 121 -18.15 -0.56 3.94
N GLY A 122 -18.85 0.58 3.91
CA GLY A 122 -19.02 1.39 5.12
C GLY A 122 -17.68 1.88 5.71
N GLN A 123 -16.62 1.88 4.91
CA GLN A 123 -15.31 2.38 5.29
C GLN A 123 -15.16 3.79 4.73
N THR A 124 -14.66 4.71 5.55
CA THR A 124 -14.18 6.02 5.12
C THR A 124 -13.26 5.84 3.91
N PRO A 125 -13.35 6.68 2.86
CA PRO A 125 -12.42 6.57 1.74
C PRO A 125 -11.00 6.48 2.25
N LEU A 126 -10.35 5.34 1.96
CA LEU A 126 -8.90 5.33 1.93
C LEU A 126 -8.53 6.44 0.95
N PRO A 127 -7.72 7.42 1.35
CA PRO A 127 -7.33 8.47 0.44
C PRO A 127 -6.46 7.82 -0.63
N ILE A 128 -7.05 7.46 -1.76
CA ILE A 128 -6.32 7.05 -2.96
C ILE A 128 -5.70 8.30 -3.65
N SER A 129 -5.51 9.40 -2.89
CA SER A 129 -4.95 10.69 -3.33
C SER A 129 -3.54 10.95 -2.82
N ASN A 130 -2.74 9.91 -2.55
CA ASN A 130 -1.55 10.10 -1.72
C ASN A 130 -0.26 10.41 -2.47
N ALA A 131 -0.22 10.48 -3.80
CA ALA A 131 1.02 10.81 -4.52
C ALA A 131 1.52 12.23 -4.22
N GLY A 132 0.66 13.23 -4.43
CA GLY A 132 0.98 14.62 -4.12
C GLY A 132 1.14 14.85 -2.62
N GLN A 133 0.29 14.24 -1.78
CA GLN A 133 0.40 14.35 -0.32
C GLN A 133 1.68 13.69 0.22
N TYR A 134 2.08 12.57 -0.35
CA TYR A 134 3.36 11.92 -0.07
C TYR A 134 4.50 12.87 -0.41
N LEU A 135 4.52 13.42 -1.63
CA LEU A 135 5.54 14.39 -2.04
C LEU A 135 5.55 15.63 -1.13
N GLN A 136 4.39 16.13 -0.72
CA GLN A 136 4.32 17.25 0.23
C GLN A 136 4.98 16.89 1.56
N THR A 137 4.63 15.73 2.13
CA THR A 137 5.19 15.26 3.40
C THR A 137 6.68 14.94 3.30
N ALA A 138 7.09 14.35 2.17
CA ALA A 138 8.43 13.85 1.95
C ALA A 138 9.42 14.95 1.53
N LEU A 139 8.96 15.99 0.83
CA LEU A 139 9.83 16.95 0.16
C LEU A 139 9.52 18.43 0.42
N LEU A 140 8.30 18.83 0.79
CA LEU A 140 7.98 20.26 0.91
C LEU A 140 8.91 20.93 1.93
N GLY A 141 9.52 22.06 1.53
CA GLY A 141 10.45 22.79 2.39
C GLY A 141 11.77 22.07 2.64
N ARG A 142 12.11 21.02 1.88
CA ARG A 142 13.37 20.28 1.99
C ARG A 142 14.28 20.52 0.81
N GLU A 143 15.58 20.38 1.08
CA GLU A 143 16.62 20.31 0.08
C GLU A 143 16.58 18.95 -0.63
N VAL A 144 16.72 18.98 -1.96
CA VAL A 144 16.82 17.82 -2.84
C VAL A 144 17.94 18.02 -3.84
N PHE A 145 18.38 16.92 -4.43
CA PHE A 145 19.39 16.90 -5.48
C PHE A 145 18.75 16.35 -6.75
N LEU A 146 18.90 17.11 -7.83
CA LEU A 146 18.30 16.81 -9.11
C LEU A 146 19.36 16.26 -10.04
N GLU A 147 19.11 15.05 -10.49
CA GLU A 147 19.87 14.41 -11.54
C GLU A 147 19.05 14.45 -12.83
N LEU A 148 19.52 15.25 -13.79
CA LEU A 148 18.88 15.40 -15.09
C LEU A 148 19.27 14.23 -15.99
N ASP A 149 18.33 13.78 -16.82
CA ASP A 149 18.60 12.75 -17.83
C ASP A 149 18.90 13.43 -19.17
N PRO A 150 20.10 13.29 -19.74
CA PRO A 150 20.47 13.96 -20.99
C PRO A 150 19.67 13.46 -22.20
N ALA A 151 19.04 12.29 -22.11
CA ALA A 151 18.18 11.76 -23.16
C ALA A 151 16.80 12.46 -23.21
N LEU A 152 16.45 13.24 -22.18
CA LEU A 152 15.14 13.88 -22.07
C LEU A 152 15.29 15.41 -22.23
N ALA A 153 14.67 15.94 -23.28
CA ALA A 153 14.65 17.38 -23.52
C ALA A 153 13.73 18.09 -22.49
N PRO A 154 14.16 19.23 -21.92
CA PRO A 154 13.33 19.99 -21.00
C PRO A 154 12.28 20.82 -21.75
N THR A 155 10.99 20.49 -21.64
CA THR A 155 9.90 21.35 -22.15
C THR A 155 8.51 20.92 -21.64
N PRO A 156 7.72 21.78 -20.96
CA PRO A 156 8.10 22.98 -20.19
C PRO A 156 8.72 22.65 -18.82
N THR A 157 8.75 21.38 -18.44
CA THR A 157 9.29 20.87 -17.18
C THR A 157 10.74 20.43 -17.34
N LEU A 158 11.48 20.42 -16.24
CA LEU A 158 12.80 19.79 -16.13
C LEU A 158 12.62 18.32 -15.71
N PRO A 159 12.83 17.34 -16.60
CA PRO A 159 12.77 15.94 -16.21
C PRO A 159 13.98 15.61 -15.31
N ALA A 160 13.71 15.09 -14.11
CA ALA A 160 14.75 14.71 -13.18
C ALA A 160 14.46 13.43 -12.39
N TYR A 161 15.54 12.75 -12.01
CA TYR A 161 15.56 11.86 -10.85
C TYR A 161 15.83 12.69 -9.61
N VAL A 162 14.92 12.60 -8.63
CA VAL A 162 14.96 13.41 -7.42
C VAL A 162 15.56 12.59 -6.30
N TRP A 163 16.69 13.06 -5.79
CA TRP A 163 17.41 12.46 -4.68
C TRP A 163 17.18 13.26 -3.41
N ARG A 164 16.82 12.58 -2.32
CA ARG A 164 16.82 13.13 -0.97
C ARG A 164 17.74 12.28 -0.10
N ALA A 165 18.85 12.85 0.36
CA ALA A 165 19.90 12.09 1.02
C ALA A 165 20.28 10.84 0.18
N ASN A 166 20.03 9.64 0.70
CA ASN A 166 20.37 8.37 0.03
C ASN A 166 19.18 7.74 -0.72
N THR A 167 18.05 8.44 -0.83
CA THR A 167 16.82 7.88 -1.40
C THR A 167 16.52 8.48 -2.77
N LEU A 168 16.34 7.61 -3.76
CA LEU A 168 15.75 7.98 -5.05
C LEU A 168 14.23 8.04 -4.90
N ILE A 169 13.68 9.25 -4.85
CA ILE A 169 12.24 9.47 -4.59
C ILE A 169 11.37 8.84 -5.69
N ASN A 170 11.81 8.88 -6.95
CA ASN A 170 11.10 8.27 -8.06
C ASN A 170 10.85 6.76 -7.82
N GLN A 171 11.87 6.04 -7.36
CA GLN A 171 11.75 4.61 -7.03
C GLN A 171 10.84 4.39 -5.82
N GLU A 172 11.02 5.19 -4.77
CA GLU A 172 10.23 5.08 -3.55
C GLU A 172 8.73 5.29 -3.81
N MET A 173 8.38 6.28 -4.65
CA MET A 173 7.00 6.49 -5.07
C MET A 173 6.38 5.26 -5.74
N LEU A 174 7.11 4.60 -6.63
CA LEU A 174 6.64 3.39 -7.30
C LEU A 174 6.53 2.22 -6.31
N PHE A 175 7.52 2.05 -5.44
CA PHE A 175 7.56 0.99 -4.43
C PHE A 175 6.44 1.08 -3.40
N LEU A 176 6.00 2.31 -3.08
CA LEU A 176 4.86 2.57 -2.19
C LEU A 176 3.51 2.52 -2.93
N GLY A 177 3.51 2.41 -4.27
CA GLY A 177 2.30 2.44 -5.08
C GLY A 177 1.64 3.82 -5.14
N HIS A 178 2.43 4.89 -4.99
CA HIS A 178 2.02 6.29 -5.12
C HIS A 178 2.09 6.81 -6.56
N GLY A 179 2.34 5.95 -7.54
CA GLY A 179 2.30 6.29 -8.96
C GLY A 179 2.34 5.02 -9.80
N LEU A 180 2.02 5.16 -11.09
CA LEU A 180 2.22 4.07 -12.05
C LEU A 180 3.59 4.22 -12.71
N LEU A 181 4.17 3.10 -13.14
CA LEU A 181 5.35 3.12 -13.98
C LEU A 181 4.98 3.76 -15.33
N SER A 182 5.73 4.78 -15.75
CA SER A 182 5.54 5.37 -17.08
C SER A 182 5.87 4.34 -18.18
N PRO A 183 5.12 4.27 -19.29
CA PRO A 183 5.44 3.39 -20.43
C PRO A 183 6.81 3.69 -21.07
N GLN A 184 7.31 4.91 -20.90
CA GLN A 184 8.55 5.41 -21.52
C GLN A 184 9.80 5.13 -20.67
N THR A 185 9.80 4.06 -19.86
CA THR A 185 10.92 3.76 -18.95
C THR A 185 12.05 2.94 -19.57
N ASN A 186 11.88 2.42 -20.79
CA ASN A 186 12.92 1.68 -21.47
C ASN A 186 14.05 2.62 -21.92
N GLY A 187 15.30 2.24 -21.67
CA GLY A 187 16.49 3.05 -22.02
C GLY A 187 16.82 4.16 -21.03
N LEU A 188 15.97 4.40 -20.03
CA LEU A 188 16.24 5.34 -18.94
C LEU A 188 17.31 4.80 -17.99
N LYS A 189 18.14 5.68 -17.43
CA LYS A 189 19.22 5.33 -16.50
C LYS A 189 18.78 4.42 -15.35
N TYR A 190 17.62 4.71 -14.75
CA TYR A 190 17.06 3.94 -13.64
C TYR A 190 15.86 3.06 -14.05
N GLY A 191 15.61 2.87 -15.34
CA GLY A 191 14.42 2.18 -15.85
C GLY A 191 14.20 0.78 -15.27
N VAL A 192 15.26 -0.01 -15.14
CA VAL A 192 15.20 -1.37 -14.56
C VAL A 192 14.71 -1.32 -13.11
N ILE A 193 15.32 -0.46 -12.28
CA ILE A 193 14.98 -0.37 -10.85
C ILE A 193 13.58 0.21 -10.65
N LEU A 194 13.18 1.18 -11.46
CA LEU A 194 11.81 1.72 -11.42
C LEU A 194 10.78 0.63 -11.74
N LYS A 195 11.07 -0.22 -12.73
CA LYS A 195 10.22 -1.37 -13.08
C LYS A 195 10.14 -2.39 -11.95
N GLU A 196 11.27 -2.71 -11.31
CA GLU A 196 11.30 -3.61 -10.15
C GLU A 196 10.48 -3.06 -8.97
N ALA A 197 10.62 -1.77 -8.66
CA ALA A 197 9.86 -1.11 -7.60
C ALA A 197 8.34 -1.16 -7.85
N ALA A 198 7.91 -0.87 -9.09
CA ALA A 198 6.51 -0.96 -9.47
C ALA A 198 5.97 -2.39 -9.39
N ASN A 199 6.76 -3.38 -9.81
CA ASN A 199 6.40 -4.80 -9.71
C ASN A 199 6.27 -5.24 -8.25
N ALA A 200 7.19 -4.83 -7.39
CA ALA A 200 7.14 -5.12 -5.95
C ALA A 200 5.87 -4.53 -5.32
N ALA A 201 5.52 -3.28 -5.65
CA ALA A 201 4.29 -2.66 -5.17
C ALA A 201 3.04 -3.43 -5.60
N ARG A 202 3.02 -3.91 -6.85
CA ARG A 202 1.91 -4.74 -7.38
C ARG A 202 1.80 -6.09 -6.68
N GLN A 203 2.91 -6.80 -6.51
CA GLN A 203 2.93 -8.13 -5.87
C GLN A 203 2.54 -8.06 -4.39
N GLN A 204 2.92 -6.96 -3.73
CA GLN A 204 2.68 -6.76 -2.29
C GLN A 204 1.38 -6.02 -2.00
N GLY A 205 0.62 -5.65 -3.03
CA GLY A 205 -0.64 -4.94 -2.89
C GLY A 205 -0.51 -3.60 -2.17
N ARG A 206 0.44 -2.76 -2.58
CA ARG A 206 0.72 -1.46 -1.96
C ARG A 206 0.08 -0.29 -2.71
N GLY A 207 -0.35 0.72 -1.96
CA GLY A 207 -0.93 1.94 -2.52
C GLY A 207 -2.08 1.64 -3.49
N TYR A 208 -1.92 2.06 -4.75
CA TYR A 208 -2.86 1.75 -5.83
C TYR A 208 -3.19 0.26 -5.96
N TRP A 209 -2.22 -0.63 -5.71
CA TRP A 209 -2.33 -2.07 -5.91
C TRP A 209 -2.97 -2.84 -4.75
N THR A 210 -3.44 -2.15 -3.71
CA THR A 210 -4.09 -2.82 -2.58
C THR A 210 -5.17 -3.80 -3.06
N PRO A 211 -5.43 -4.92 -2.36
CA PRO A 211 -6.40 -5.93 -2.80
C PRO A 211 -7.80 -5.38 -3.11
N TYR A 212 -8.07 -4.18 -2.59
CA TYR A 212 -9.32 -3.44 -2.67
C TYR A 212 -9.19 -2.13 -3.46
N GLY A 213 -8.08 -1.92 -4.16
CA GLY A 213 -7.83 -0.77 -5.00
C GLY A 213 -8.52 -0.86 -6.37
N PRO A 214 -8.49 0.23 -7.14
CA PRO A 214 -8.84 0.25 -8.57
C PRO A 214 -8.20 -0.92 -9.34
N ARG A 215 -9.01 -1.69 -10.08
CA ARG A 215 -8.53 -2.67 -11.06
C ARG A 215 -8.81 -2.20 -12.46
#